data_AF-A0A1I5BWA1-F1
#
_entry.id   AF-A0A1I5BWA1-F1
#
_cell.length_a   1.000
_cell.length_b   1.000
_cell.length_c   1.000
_cell.angle_alpha   90.00
_cell.angle_beta   90.00
_cell.angle_gamma   90.00
#
_symmetry.space_group_name_H-M   'P 1'
#
loop_
_entity.id
_entity.type
_entity.pdbx_description
1 polymer ?
#
loop_
_entity_poly.entity_id
_entity_poly.type
_entity_poly.pdbx_seq_one_letter_code
_entity_poly.pdbx_strand_id
1 'polypeptide(L)'
;MFKLAEKLINSYANLYRYKSKKRPVMDHNVINKYALTFENKTMSWEGFRGKKNSKIIDTNHYCLTCFLICWDSVSQINDSLLPDINAALADPTLEIESDTTTVDIIMCNHLVDFYDRQGYVSSIPLNDFKEIVTLWRGFLTTRPLNGAKIYFTFFGFSF
;
A
#
# COMPACT_ATOMS: atom_id res chain seq x y z
N MET A 1 -9.22 28.05 -20.35
CA MET A 1 -8.48 27.14 -19.43
C MET A 1 -9.09 25.74 -19.28
N PHE A 2 -10.40 25.52 -19.48
CA PHE A 2 -11.04 24.19 -19.32
C PHE A 2 -10.68 23.12 -20.36
N LYS A 3 -10.36 23.50 -21.61
CA LYS A 3 -10.06 22.54 -22.70
C LYS A 3 -8.76 21.74 -22.52
N LEU A 4 -7.82 22.22 -21.70
CA LEU A 4 -6.54 21.52 -21.46
C LEU A 4 -6.72 20.38 -20.45
N ALA A 5 -7.56 20.60 -19.43
CA ALA A 5 -7.87 19.62 -18.39
C ALA A 5 -8.63 18.42 -18.95
N GLU A 6 -9.65 18.65 -19.79
CA GLU A 6 -10.37 17.56 -20.47
C GLU A 6 -9.46 16.74 -21.40
N LYS A 7 -8.52 17.39 -22.09
CA LYS A 7 -7.60 16.71 -22.99
C LYS A 7 -6.61 15.83 -22.23
N LEU A 8 -6.17 16.27 -21.04
CA LEU A 8 -5.38 15.45 -20.13
C LEU A 8 -6.18 14.27 -19.59
N ILE A 9 -7.39 14.50 -19.06
CA ILE A 9 -8.26 13.44 -18.53
C ILE A 9 -8.54 12.36 -19.60
N ASN A 10 -8.85 12.78 -20.83
CA ASN A 10 -9.11 11.86 -21.94
C ASN A 10 -7.84 11.15 -22.44
N SER A 11 -6.67 11.80 -22.35
CA SER A 11 -5.39 11.13 -22.64
C SER A 11 -5.06 10.07 -21.60
N TYR A 12 -5.34 10.33 -20.32
CA TYR A 12 -5.15 9.35 -19.25
C TYR A 12 -6.12 8.17 -19.43
N ALA A 13 -7.41 8.44 -19.67
CA ALA A 13 -8.42 7.39 -19.89
C ALA A 13 -8.09 6.45 -21.06
N ASN A 14 -7.54 6.98 -22.16
CA ASN A 14 -7.18 6.17 -23.33
C ASN A 14 -5.90 5.33 -23.12
N LEU A 15 -4.95 5.80 -22.31
CA LEU A 15 -3.75 5.03 -21.93
C LEU A 15 -4.10 3.79 -21.08
N TYR A 16 -5.16 3.84 -20.27
CA TYR A 16 -5.64 2.70 -19.49
C TYR A 16 -6.48 1.70 -20.30
N ARG A 17 -7.07 2.13 -21.43
CA ARG A 17 -7.92 1.28 -22.27
C ARG A 17 -7.15 0.32 -23.18
N TYR A 18 -5.87 0.57 -23.48
CA TYR A 18 -5.13 -0.18 -24.52
C TYR A 18 -4.33 -1.41 -24.02
N LYS A 19 -4.46 -1.84 -22.75
CA LYS A 19 -3.84 -3.10 -22.28
C LYS A 19 -4.76 -3.90 -21.37
N SER A 20 -5.77 -4.56 -21.95
CA SER A 20 -6.62 -5.52 -21.25
C SER A 20 -5.87 -6.85 -21.01
N LYS A 21 -5.16 -6.94 -19.88
CA LYS A 21 -5.24 -8.12 -19.01
C LYS A 21 -6.00 -7.64 -17.79
N LYS A 22 -7.13 -8.27 -17.46
CA LYS A 22 -8.06 -7.87 -16.37
C LYS A 22 -7.27 -7.32 -15.17
N ARG A 23 -7.21 -6.00 -15.05
CA ARG A 23 -6.79 -5.32 -13.83
C ARG A 23 -8.05 -5.15 -12.98
N PRO A 24 -7.97 -5.33 -11.64
CA PRO A 24 -9.08 -4.99 -10.77
C PRO A 24 -9.50 -3.54 -11.06
N VAL A 25 -10.79 -3.33 -11.26
CA VAL A 25 -11.38 -2.00 -11.39
C VAL A 25 -11.10 -1.30 -10.06
N MET A 26 -10.28 -0.24 -10.08
CA MET A 26 -9.99 0.57 -8.90
C MET A 26 -11.28 1.24 -8.44
N ASP A 27 -11.70 1.03 -7.19
CA ASP A 27 -12.79 1.82 -6.62
C ASP A 27 -12.23 3.20 -6.22
N HIS A 28 -12.60 4.23 -6.98
CA HIS A 28 -12.25 5.62 -6.66
C HIS A 28 -12.81 6.08 -5.30
N ASN A 29 -13.76 5.34 -4.72
CA ASN A 29 -14.35 5.64 -3.43
C ASN A 29 -13.35 5.46 -2.27
N VAL A 30 -12.57 4.37 -2.27
CA VAL A 30 -11.63 4.07 -1.18
C VAL A 30 -10.45 5.05 -1.17
N ILE A 31 -9.89 5.39 -2.34
CA ILE A 31 -8.80 6.38 -2.44
C ILE A 31 -9.21 7.73 -1.86
N ASN A 32 -10.40 8.21 -2.22
CA ASN A 32 -10.90 9.51 -1.75
C ASN A 32 -11.28 9.46 -0.26
N LYS A 33 -11.93 8.37 0.18
CA LYS A 33 -12.37 8.18 1.58
C LYS A 33 -11.18 8.20 2.56
N TYR A 34 -10.09 7.54 2.20
CA TYR A 34 -8.90 7.41 3.07
C TYR A 34 -7.77 8.38 2.70
N ALA A 35 -8.03 9.32 1.78
CA ALA A 35 -7.05 10.26 1.26
C ALA A 35 -5.73 9.57 0.85
N LEU A 36 -5.81 8.43 0.16
CA LEU A 36 -4.64 7.60 -0.16
C LEU A 36 -3.72 8.33 -1.14
N THR A 37 -2.45 8.45 -0.77
CA THR A 37 -1.40 8.94 -1.66
C THR A 37 -0.26 7.93 -1.77
N PHE A 38 0.34 7.85 -2.96
CA PHE A 38 1.43 6.93 -3.25
C PHE A 38 2.59 7.69 -3.89
N GLU A 39 3.79 7.56 -3.34
CA GLU A 39 4.95 8.32 -3.79
C GLU A 39 6.21 7.44 -3.92
N ASN A 40 7.07 7.78 -4.89
CA ASN A 40 8.44 7.25 -4.92
C ASN A 40 9.37 8.36 -4.42
N LYS A 41 10.02 8.16 -3.28
CA LYS A 41 10.94 9.13 -2.68
C LYS A 41 12.37 8.63 -2.79
N THR A 42 13.24 9.44 -3.37
CA THR A 42 14.69 9.19 -3.33
C THR A 42 15.23 9.78 -2.04
N MET A 43 15.58 8.94 -1.08
CA MET A 43 16.26 9.35 0.15
C MET A 43 17.77 9.33 -0.07
N SER A 44 18.42 10.48 0.09
CA SER A 44 19.87 10.59 0.19
C SER A 44 20.25 10.78 1.66
N TRP A 45 21.11 9.92 2.17
CA TRP A 45 21.65 10.07 3.52
C TRP A 45 22.94 10.88 3.42
N GLU A 46 22.97 12.08 4.02
CA GLU A 46 24.22 12.84 4.11
C GLU A 46 25.26 12.02 4.90
N GLY A 47 26.42 11.78 4.30
CA GLY A 47 27.52 10.99 4.91
C GLY A 47 27.67 9.55 4.40
N PHE A 48 26.62 8.92 3.88
CA PHE A 48 26.70 7.64 3.16
C PHE A 48 26.53 7.90 1.66
N ARG A 49 27.46 7.46 0.81
CA ARG A 49 27.31 7.53 -0.65
C ARG A 49 26.24 6.54 -1.14
N GLY A 50 24.98 6.78 -0.81
CA GLY A 50 23.85 5.94 -1.17
C GLY A 50 22.57 6.76 -1.33
N LYS A 51 21.91 6.59 -2.48
CA LYS A 51 20.54 7.02 -2.71
C LYS A 51 19.65 5.78 -2.64
N LYS A 52 18.69 5.74 -1.72
CA LYS A 52 17.67 4.69 -1.67
C LYS A 52 16.39 5.24 -2.27
N ASN A 53 15.86 4.56 -3.30
CA ASN A 53 14.49 4.82 -3.75
C ASN A 53 13.56 4.03 -2.84
N SER A 54 12.72 4.73 -2.10
CA SER A 54 11.70 4.16 -1.24
C SER A 54 10.32 4.45 -1.82
N LYS A 55 9.39 3.51 -1.66
CA LYS A 55 7.98 3.72 -1.93
C LYS A 55 7.29 4.10 -0.63
N ILE A 56 6.40 5.08 -0.69
CA ILE A 56 5.69 5.61 0.46
C ILE A 56 4.20 5.57 0.15
N ILE A 57 3.42 5.24 1.16
CA ILE A 57 1.97 5.42 1.22
C ILE A 57 1.65 6.38 2.35
N ASP A 58 0.68 7.25 2.15
CA ASP A 58 0.08 8.05 3.21
C ASP A 58 -1.45 8.00 3.12
N THR A 59 -2.10 8.13 4.28
CA THR A 59 -3.54 8.04 4.48
C THR A 59 -3.97 9.04 5.56
N ASN A 60 -5.25 9.37 5.62
CA ASN A 60 -5.80 10.18 6.74
C ASN A 60 -5.93 9.39 8.07
N HIS A 61 -5.44 8.15 8.15
CA HIS A 61 -5.40 7.34 9.37
C HIS A 61 -3.96 6.95 9.73
N TYR A 62 -3.42 7.51 10.80
CA TYR A 62 -2.01 7.32 11.16
C TYR A 62 -1.65 5.83 11.37
N CYS A 63 -2.46 5.06 12.11
CA CYS A 63 -2.20 3.63 12.32
C CYS A 63 -2.20 2.83 11.03
N LEU A 64 -3.13 3.13 10.11
CA LEU A 64 -3.19 2.49 8.81
C LEU A 64 -1.94 2.82 7.98
N THR A 65 -1.51 4.09 7.97
CA THR A 65 -0.27 4.50 7.31
C THR A 65 0.94 3.75 7.88
N CYS A 66 1.09 3.74 9.21
CA CYS A 66 2.19 3.04 9.88
C CYS A 66 2.19 1.55 9.59
N PHE A 67 1.02 0.90 9.69
CA PHE A 67 0.85 -0.52 9.38
C PHE A 67 1.30 -0.83 7.95
N LEU A 68 0.81 -0.09 6.95
CA LEU A 68 1.14 -0.35 5.55
C LEU A 68 2.62 -0.11 5.23
N ILE A 69 3.27 0.85 5.90
CA ILE A 69 4.71 1.07 5.78
C ILE A 69 5.52 -0.12 6.31
N CYS A 70 5.05 -0.78 7.38
CA CYS A 70 5.69 -2.00 7.90
C CYS A 70 5.51 -3.19 6.96
N TRP A 71 4.44 -3.22 6.17
CA TRP A 71 4.19 -4.23 5.13
C TRP A 71 4.73 -3.76 3.77
N ASP A 72 6.03 -3.54 3.64
CA ASP A 72 6.67 -3.06 2.39
C ASP A 72 7.10 -4.18 1.41
N SER A 73 6.89 -5.45 1.79
CA SER A 73 7.26 -6.62 1.00
C SER A 73 6.05 -7.23 0.27
N VAL A 74 6.13 -7.27 -1.07
CA VAL A 74 5.10 -7.89 -1.91
C VAL A 74 4.91 -9.37 -1.59
N SER A 75 5.98 -10.11 -1.27
CA SER A 75 5.86 -11.53 -0.93
C SER A 75 5.14 -11.72 0.40
N GLN A 76 5.51 -10.97 1.44
CA GLN A 76 4.82 -11.05 2.74
C GLN A 76 3.34 -10.70 2.60
N ILE A 77 3.00 -9.65 1.83
CA ILE A 77 1.59 -9.30 1.59
C ILE A 77 0.83 -10.45 0.91
N ASN A 78 1.43 -11.11 -0.09
CA ASN A 78 0.76 -12.20 -0.80
C ASN A 78 0.68 -13.50 0.00
N ASP A 79 1.72 -13.81 0.77
CA ASP A 79 1.90 -15.11 1.41
C ASP A 79 1.31 -15.16 2.83
N SER A 80 1.05 -14.00 3.45
CA SER A 80 0.50 -13.90 4.81
C SER A 80 -0.69 -12.93 4.89
N LEU A 81 -0.49 -11.63 4.71
CA LEU A 81 -1.54 -10.64 5.00
C LEU A 81 -2.83 -10.83 4.18
N LEU A 82 -2.72 -11.02 2.85
CA LEU A 82 -3.90 -11.23 2.01
C LEU A 82 -4.62 -12.54 2.34
N PRO A 83 -3.93 -13.68 2.53
CA PRO A 83 -4.54 -14.89 3.10
C PRO A 83 -5.33 -14.64 4.39
N ASP A 84 -4.75 -13.94 5.36
CA ASP A 84 -5.39 -13.65 6.65
C ASP A 84 -6.65 -12.79 6.48
N ILE A 85 -6.57 -11.72 5.68
CA ILE A 85 -7.73 -10.89 5.32
C ILE A 85 -8.84 -11.73 4.68
N ASN A 86 -8.48 -12.65 3.77
CA ASN A 86 -9.47 -13.49 3.10
C ASN A 86 -10.08 -14.53 4.05
N ALA A 87 -9.32 -15.05 5.00
CA ALA A 87 -9.82 -15.96 6.03
C ALA A 87 -10.82 -15.25 6.94
N ALA A 88 -10.48 -14.06 7.45
CA ALA A 88 -11.39 -13.25 8.26
C ALA A 88 -12.68 -12.88 7.51
N LEU A 89 -12.61 -12.54 6.21
CA LEU A 89 -13.80 -12.27 5.40
C LEU A 89 -14.70 -13.51 5.22
N ALA A 90 -14.11 -14.71 5.16
CA ALA A 90 -14.82 -15.95 4.88
C ALA A 90 -15.53 -16.52 6.11
N ASP A 91 -14.99 -16.29 7.31
CA ASP A 91 -15.52 -16.83 8.56
C ASP A 91 -15.93 -15.70 9.53
N PRO A 92 -17.24 -15.48 9.75
CA PRO A 92 -17.75 -14.49 10.69
C PRO A 92 -17.29 -14.66 12.14
N THR A 93 -16.82 -15.85 12.51
CA THR A 93 -16.40 -16.20 13.88
C THR A 93 -14.90 -16.15 14.08
N LEU A 94 -14.14 -15.95 13.00
CA LEU A 94 -12.69 -15.92 13.05
C LEU A 94 -12.19 -14.51 13.38
N GLU A 95 -11.29 -14.45 14.36
CA GLU A 95 -10.55 -13.26 14.76
C GLU A 95 -9.06 -13.53 14.51
N ILE A 96 -8.40 -12.64 13.78
CA ILE A 96 -6.98 -12.77 13.45
C ILE A 96 -6.25 -11.52 13.92
N GLU A 97 -5.26 -11.72 14.79
CA GLU A 97 -4.33 -10.69 15.22
C GLU A 97 -3.07 -10.73 14.37
N SER A 98 -2.54 -9.56 13.96
CA SER A 98 -1.26 -9.50 13.28
C SER A 98 -0.15 -9.08 14.25
N ASP A 99 0.94 -9.84 14.29
CA ASP A 99 2.16 -9.50 15.04
C ASP A 99 3.01 -8.46 14.28
N THR A 100 2.66 -7.17 14.35
CA THR A 100 3.63 -6.12 13.96
C THR A 100 4.23 -5.41 15.16
N THR A 101 5.37 -4.74 14.98
CA THR A 101 6.10 -4.14 16.11
C THR A 101 5.60 -2.74 16.49
N THR A 102 4.73 -2.13 15.67
CA THR A 102 4.37 -0.71 15.81
C THR A 102 2.87 -0.46 15.83
N VAL A 103 2.09 -1.24 15.07
CA VAL A 103 0.63 -1.15 15.04
C VAL A 103 0.08 -2.56 14.96
N ASP A 104 -0.62 -2.98 16.00
CA ASP A 104 -1.30 -4.27 15.99
C ASP A 104 -2.66 -4.09 15.33
N ILE A 105 -3.10 -5.12 14.61
CA ILE A 105 -4.44 -5.15 14.05
C ILE A 105 -5.17 -6.40 14.49
N ILE A 106 -6.46 -6.24 14.73
CA ILE A 106 -7.38 -7.35 14.94
C ILE A 106 -8.39 -7.31 13.80
N MET A 107 -8.45 -8.40 13.04
CA MET A 107 -9.34 -8.55 11.89
C MET A 107 -10.51 -9.45 12.26
N CYS A 108 -11.71 -8.90 12.14
CA CYS A 108 -12.97 -9.64 12.21
C CYS A 108 -13.71 -9.46 10.87
N ASN A 109 -14.65 -10.35 10.56
CA ASN A 109 -15.33 -10.43 9.26
C ASN A 109 -15.78 -9.10 8.60
N HIS A 110 -16.11 -8.07 9.36
CA HIS A 110 -16.60 -6.79 8.84
C HIS A 110 -15.69 -5.60 9.14
N LEU A 111 -14.67 -5.76 9.98
CA LEU A 111 -13.85 -4.64 10.45
C LEU A 111 -12.39 -5.04 10.72
N VAL A 112 -11.54 -4.03 10.73
CA VAL A 112 -10.17 -4.12 11.22
C VAL A 112 -10.00 -3.05 12.29
N ASP A 113 -9.69 -3.48 13.50
CA ASP A 113 -9.33 -2.61 14.61
C ASP A 113 -7.83 -2.38 14.60
N PHE A 114 -7.42 -1.14 14.85
CA PHE A 114 -6.02 -0.75 14.96
C PHE A 114 -5.69 -0.38 16.40
N TYR A 115 -4.57 -0.93 16.87
CA TYR A 115 -4.03 -0.69 18.19
C TYR A 115 -2.63 -0.10 18.09
N ASP A 116 -2.35 0.87 18.93
CA ASP A 116 -1.00 1.38 19.16
C ASP A 116 -0.55 1.04 20.60
N ARG A 117 0.57 1.62 21.03
CA ARG A 117 1.11 1.37 22.38
C ARG A 117 0.20 1.89 23.50
N GLN A 118 -0.75 2.74 23.18
CA GLN A 118 -1.73 3.33 24.09
C GLN A 118 -3.06 2.58 24.08
N GLY A 119 -3.25 1.63 23.16
CA GLY A 119 -4.42 0.76 23.05
C GLY A 119 -5.19 0.99 21.76
N TYR A 120 -6.51 0.82 21.82
CA TYR A 120 -7.38 0.99 20.66
C TYR A 120 -7.33 2.42 20.11
N VAL A 121 -7.17 2.55 18.79
CA VAL A 121 -7.11 3.85 18.11
C VAL A 121 -8.32 4.09 17.21
N SER A 122 -8.60 3.16 16.30
CA SER A 122 -9.65 3.32 15.29
C SER A 122 -9.98 2.00 14.61
N SER A 123 -11.04 1.99 13.81
CA SER A 123 -11.40 0.85 12.98
C SER A 123 -11.83 1.27 11.58
N ILE A 124 -11.64 0.36 10.62
CA ILE A 124 -12.13 0.52 9.24
C ILE A 124 -12.80 -0.77 8.76
N PRO A 125 -13.72 -0.72 7.77
CA PRO A 125 -14.31 -1.93 7.21
C PRO A 125 -13.26 -2.88 6.60
N LEU A 126 -13.38 -4.19 6.84
CA LEU A 126 -12.41 -5.18 6.36
C LEU A 126 -12.31 -5.22 4.82
N ASN A 127 -13.42 -4.97 4.12
CA ASN A 127 -13.41 -4.86 2.65
C ASN A 127 -12.60 -3.65 2.16
N ASP A 128 -12.71 -2.50 2.83
CA ASP A 128 -11.93 -1.32 2.50
C ASP A 128 -10.44 -1.60 2.77
N PHE A 129 -10.12 -2.21 3.91
CA PHE A 129 -8.75 -2.60 4.26
C PHE A 129 -8.14 -3.52 3.20
N LYS A 130 -8.88 -4.54 2.75
CA LYS A 130 -8.45 -5.44 1.67
C LYS A 130 -8.14 -4.71 0.39
N GLU A 131 -8.97 -3.74 0.02
CA GLU A 131 -8.74 -2.93 -1.18
C GLU A 131 -7.49 -2.07 -1.04
N ILE A 132 -7.30 -1.39 0.09
CA ILE A 132 -6.13 -0.56 0.39
C ILE A 132 -4.85 -1.39 0.33
N VAL A 133 -4.82 -2.57 0.97
CA VAL A 133 -3.67 -3.50 0.94
C VAL A 133 -3.38 -3.95 -0.50
N THR A 134 -4.43 -4.22 -1.29
CA THR A 134 -4.27 -4.62 -2.70
C THR A 134 -3.70 -3.48 -3.56
N LEU A 135 -4.13 -2.24 -3.32
CA LEU A 135 -3.60 -1.04 -3.99
C LEU A 135 -2.14 -0.80 -3.62
N TRP A 136 -1.81 -0.89 -2.33
CA TRP A 136 -0.44 -0.76 -1.84
C TRP A 136 0.49 -1.81 -2.44
N ARG A 137 0.10 -3.09 -2.39
CA ARG A 137 0.83 -4.17 -3.07
C ARG A 137 0.99 -3.89 -4.56
N GLY A 138 -0.07 -3.42 -5.21
CA GLY A 138 -0.04 -3.00 -6.61
C GLY A 138 1.05 -1.95 -6.86
N PHE A 139 1.09 -0.90 -6.05
CA PHE A 139 2.08 0.16 -6.13
C PHE A 139 3.51 -0.34 -5.87
N LEU A 140 3.71 -1.24 -4.90
CA LEU A 140 5.00 -1.87 -4.62
C LEU A 140 5.58 -2.61 -5.83
N THR A 141 4.72 -3.25 -6.65
CA THR A 141 5.17 -3.93 -7.89
C THR A 141 5.51 -2.98 -9.05
N THR A 142 5.18 -1.70 -8.96
CA THR A 142 5.48 -0.74 -10.02
C THR A 142 6.95 -0.35 -10.03
N ARG A 143 7.51 -0.17 -11.24
CA ARG A 143 8.82 0.49 -11.37
C ARG A 143 8.75 1.91 -10.81
N PRO A 144 9.84 2.48 -10.27
CA PRO A 144 9.86 3.87 -9.82
C PRO A 144 9.35 4.77 -10.93
N LEU A 145 8.30 5.56 -10.66
CA LEU A 145 7.59 6.36 -11.66
C LEU A 145 8.50 7.39 -12.36
N ASN A 146 9.66 7.68 -11.77
CA ASN A 146 10.58 8.72 -12.22
C ASN A 146 11.67 8.19 -13.18
N GLY A 147 11.59 6.94 -13.64
CA GLY A 147 12.62 6.34 -14.50
C GLY A 147 14.00 6.20 -13.83
N ALA A 148 14.09 6.47 -12.52
CA ALA A 148 15.32 6.35 -11.75
C ALA A 148 15.74 4.89 -11.70
N LYS A 149 16.86 4.57 -12.36
CA LYS A 149 17.50 3.26 -12.29
C LYS A 149 17.82 2.95 -10.81
N ILE A 150 17.35 1.81 -10.34
CA ILE A 150 17.73 1.27 -9.04
C ILE A 150 19.14 0.71 -9.22
N TYR A 151 20.12 1.35 -8.61
CA TYR A 151 21.48 0.82 -8.53
C TYR A 151 21.58 -0.01 -7.26
N PHE A 152 21.59 -1.34 -7.39
CA PHE A 152 22.02 -2.22 -6.31
C PHE A 152 23.54 -2.24 -6.31
N THR A 153 24.17 -1.51 -5.39
CA THR A 153 25.56 -1.82 -5.02
C THR A 153 25.53 -3.03 -4.11
N PHE A 154 25.81 -4.21 -4.67
CA PHE A 154 26.22 -5.36 -3.88
C PHE A 154 27.54 -4.99 -3.18
N PHE A 155 27.50 -4.74 -1.88
CA PHE A 155 28.69 -4.93 -1.06
C PHE A 155 28.81 -6.43 -0.84
N GLY A 156 29.59 -7.08 -1.71
CA GLY A 156 30.06 -8.44 -1.45
C GLY A 156 30.89 -8.41 -0.17
N PHE A 157 30.35 -8.97 0.90
CA PHE A 157 31.19 -9.41 2.01
C PHE A 157 31.87 -10.71 1.55
N SER A 158 33.16 -10.62 1.23
CA SER A 158 34.02 -11.81 1.20
C SER A 158 34.30 -12.22 2.65
N PHE A 159 33.94 -13.46 2.97
CA PHE A 159 34.43 -14.17 4.15
C PHE A 159 35.93 -14.45 4.02
#